data_AF-A0A1E3H1W6-F1
#
_entry.id   AF-A0A1E3H1W6-F1
#
_cell.length_a   1.000
_cell.length_b   1.000
_cell.length_c   1.000
_cell.angle_alpha   90.00
_cell.angle_beta   90.00
_cell.angle_gamma   90.00
#
_symmetry.space_group_name_H-M   'P 1'
#
loop_
_entity.id
_entity.type
_entity.pdbx_description
1 polymer ?
#
loop_
_entity_poly.entity_id
_entity_poly.type
_entity_poly.pdbx_seq_one_letter_code
_entity_poly.pdbx_strand_id
1 'polypeptide(L)'
;MAVSDEAIAEMIFDLIARTGRSVSPDDVARALAGPDPKAWRQLARQIRARAIHLARAGDLVILRKGKPVDPEGFAGVYRLDVPRDSHKAAAAASDDAAADAVAGTDD
;
A
#
# COMPACT_ATOMS: atom_id res chain seq x y z
N MET A 1 8.90 20.16 -5.11
CA MET A 1 9.71 19.05 -5.64
C MET A 1 8.73 17.97 -6.08
N ALA A 2 8.76 17.54 -7.35
CA ALA A 2 7.87 16.48 -7.80
C ALA A 2 8.37 15.15 -7.22
N VAL A 3 7.47 14.35 -6.66
CA VAL A 3 7.79 12.99 -6.22
C VAL A 3 7.69 12.09 -7.45
N SER A 4 8.69 11.24 -7.68
CA SER A 4 8.70 10.31 -8.81
C SER A 4 7.86 9.07 -8.52
N ASP A 5 7.39 8.42 -9.58
CA ASP A 5 6.68 7.13 -9.50
C ASP A 5 7.52 6.04 -8.83
N GLU A 6 8.84 6.13 -8.94
CA GLU A 6 9.77 5.20 -8.29
C GLU A 6 9.85 5.46 -6.79
N ALA A 7 9.97 6.71 -6.36
CA ALA A 7 9.95 7.06 -4.94
C ALA A 7 8.61 6.66 -4.28
N ILE A 8 7.50 6.75 -5.02
CA ILE A 8 6.20 6.25 -4.57
C ILE A 8 6.23 4.74 -4.38
N ALA A 9 6.75 3.99 -5.35
CA ALA A 9 6.82 2.53 -5.28
C ALA A 9 7.71 2.07 -4.10
N GLU A 10 8.91 2.62 -4.00
CA GLU A 10 9.84 2.35 -2.90
C GLU A 10 9.19 2.61 -1.55
N MET A 11 8.51 3.76 -1.39
CA MET A 11 7.85 4.10 -0.14
C MET A 11 6.69 3.15 0.20
N ILE A 12 5.92 2.70 -0.78
CA ILE A 12 4.85 1.72 -0.56
C ILE A 12 5.45 0.42 -0.01
N PHE A 13 6.49 -0.11 -0.66
CA PHE A 13 7.13 -1.36 -0.23
C PHE A 13 7.84 -1.21 1.12
N ASP A 14 8.53 -0.09 1.36
CA ASP A 14 9.18 0.21 2.64
C ASP A 14 8.16 0.27 3.78
N LEU A 15 7.01 0.92 3.59
CA LEU A 15 5.97 0.97 4.62
C LEU A 15 5.33 -0.40 4.87
N ILE A 16 5.07 -1.19 3.82
CA ILE A 16 4.56 -2.55 3.98
C ILE A 16 5.58 -3.41 4.75
N ALA A 17 6.87 -3.33 4.39
CA ALA A 17 7.94 -4.08 5.04
C ALA A 17 8.12 -3.69 6.53
N ARG A 18 8.05 -2.39 6.84
CA ARG A 18 8.16 -1.90 8.23
C ARG A 18 6.98 -2.28 9.11
N THR A 19 5.78 -2.27 8.54
CA THR A 19 4.54 -2.49 9.31
C THR A 19 4.11 -3.96 9.32
N GLY A 20 4.60 -4.77 8.37
CA GLY A 20 4.18 -6.15 8.17
C GLY A 20 2.71 -6.29 7.80
N ARG A 21 2.08 -5.22 7.28
CA ARG A 21 0.65 -5.17 6.97
C ARG A 21 0.37 -4.24 5.79
N SER A 22 -0.84 -4.39 5.26
CA SER A 22 -1.35 -3.47 4.26
C SER A 22 -1.41 -2.00 4.74
N VAL A 23 -1.06 -1.09 3.83
CA VAL A 23 -0.93 0.36 4.08
C VAL A 23 -1.99 1.15 3.30
N SER A 24 -2.34 2.34 3.75
CA SER A 24 -3.26 3.24 3.03
C SER A 24 -2.49 4.20 2.10
N PRO A 25 -3.12 4.73 1.03
CA PRO A 25 -2.51 5.77 0.20
C PRO A 25 -2.19 7.05 1.00
N ASP A 26 -2.94 7.35 2.07
CA ASP A 26 -2.70 8.49 2.94
C ASP A 26 -1.42 8.32 3.77
N ASP A 27 -1.12 7.10 4.24
CA ASP A 27 0.13 6.81 4.95
C ASP A 27 1.35 7.08 4.04
N VAL A 28 1.27 6.62 2.79
CA VAL A 28 2.30 6.83 1.77
C VAL A 28 2.44 8.33 1.44
N ALA A 29 1.32 9.04 1.26
CA ALA A 29 1.33 10.47 0.98
C ALA A 29 1.93 11.28 2.14
N ARG A 30 1.60 10.93 3.39
CA ARG A 30 2.13 11.58 4.59
C ARG A 30 3.62 11.33 4.75
N ALA A 31 4.09 10.11 4.46
CA ALA A 31 5.52 9.78 4.48
C ALA A 31 6.31 10.57 3.44
N LEU A 32 5.74 10.85 2.26
CA LEU A 32 6.43 11.54 1.16
C LEU A 32 6.35 13.07 1.23
N ALA A 33 5.23 13.66 1.66
CA ALA A 33 5.00 15.11 1.61
C ALA A 33 4.85 15.81 2.96
N GLY A 34 4.98 15.09 4.09
CA GLY A 34 4.80 15.71 5.41
C GLY A 34 3.35 16.19 5.62
N PRO A 35 3.07 17.29 6.36
CA PRO A 35 1.71 17.71 6.70
C PRO A 35 1.00 18.62 5.68
N ASP A 36 1.51 18.81 4.45
CA ASP A 36 0.91 19.73 3.45
C ASP A 36 -0.32 19.11 2.74
N PRO A 37 -1.55 19.61 2.99
CA PRO A 37 -2.77 19.05 2.41
C PRO A 37 -2.86 19.20 0.88
N LYS A 38 -2.22 20.23 0.30
CA LYS A 38 -2.25 20.46 -1.15
C LYS A 38 -1.35 19.44 -1.86
N ALA A 39 -0.20 19.13 -1.26
CA ALA A 39 0.70 18.09 -1.76
C ALA A 39 0.05 16.70 -1.68
N TRP A 40 -0.72 16.41 -0.63
CA TRP A 40 -1.40 15.12 -0.45
C TRP A 40 -2.39 14.81 -1.57
N ARG A 41 -3.23 15.78 -1.96
CA ARG A 41 -4.22 15.55 -3.03
C ARG A 41 -3.58 15.25 -4.38
N GLN A 42 -2.42 15.83 -4.66
CA GLN A 42 -1.66 15.55 -5.88
C GLN A 42 -0.95 14.20 -5.81
N LEU A 43 -0.40 13.85 -4.65
CA LEU A 43 0.23 12.55 -4.43
C LEU A 43 -0.76 11.40 -4.44
N ALA A 44 -1.94 11.55 -3.85
CA ALA A 44 -2.96 10.51 -3.84
C ALA A 44 -3.34 10.04 -5.26
N ARG A 45 -3.35 10.96 -6.24
CA ARG A 45 -3.58 10.62 -7.66
C ARG A 45 -2.42 9.83 -8.26
N GLN A 46 -1.19 10.23 -7.97
CA GLN A 46 0.04 9.56 -8.44
C GLN A 46 0.20 8.18 -7.79
N ILE A 47 0.00 8.09 -6.47
CA ILE A 47 -0.01 6.85 -5.70
C ILE A 47 -1.04 5.88 -6.27
N ARG A 48 -2.26 6.35 -6.56
CA ARG A 48 -3.28 5.50 -7.18
C ARG A 48 -2.83 4.97 -8.55
N ALA A 49 -2.33 5.84 -9.42
CA ALA A 49 -1.87 5.44 -10.75
C ALA A 49 -0.72 4.41 -10.66
N ARG A 50 0.24 4.64 -9.77
CA ARG A 50 1.37 3.73 -9.55
C ARG A 50 0.94 2.40 -8.94
N ALA A 51 0.05 2.43 -7.95
CA ALA A 51 -0.51 1.22 -7.35
C ALA A 51 -1.26 0.36 -8.38
N ILE A 52 -2.03 0.98 -9.28
CA ILE A 52 -2.70 0.27 -10.38
C ILE A 52 -1.69 -0.40 -11.29
N HIS A 53 -0.62 0.32 -11.65
CA HIS A 53 0.44 -0.22 -12.50
C HIS A 53 1.13 -1.43 -11.85
N LEU A 54 1.52 -1.31 -10.58
CA LEU A 54 2.14 -2.41 -9.82
C LEU A 54 1.19 -3.59 -9.64
N ALA A 55 -0.11 -3.32 -9.45
CA ALA A 55 -1.11 -4.37 -9.33
C ALA A 55 -1.34 -5.14 -10.63
N ARG A 56 -1.25 -4.46 -11.78
CA ARG A 56 -1.29 -5.11 -13.10
C ARG A 56 -0.05 -5.95 -13.37
N ALA A 57 1.11 -5.52 -12.86
CA ALA A 57 2.36 -6.27 -12.96
C ALA A 57 2.37 -7.51 -12.03
N GLY A 58 1.48 -7.56 -11.04
CA GLY A 58 1.43 -8.63 -10.05
C GLY A 58 2.39 -8.41 -8.87
N ASP A 59 3.05 -7.26 -8.78
CA ASP A 59 3.96 -6.91 -7.68
C ASP A 59 3.23 -6.41 -6.44
N LEU A 60 1.98 -5.95 -6.63
CA LEU A 60 1.16 -5.34 -5.58
C LEU A 60 -0.28 -5.85 -5.65
N VAL A 61 -0.96 -5.85 -4.52
CA VAL A 61 -2.37 -6.22 -4.40
C VAL A 61 -3.14 -5.06 -3.77
N ILE A 62 -4.24 -4.69 -4.41
CA ILE A 62 -5.15 -3.69 -3.89
C ILE A 62 -6.26 -4.40 -3.13
N LEU A 63 -6.38 -4.09 -1.84
CA LEU A 63 -7.32 -4.70 -0.92
C LEU A 63 -8.48 -3.74 -0.61
N ARG A 64 -9.69 -4.27 -0.54
CA ARG A 64 -10.88 -3.56 -0.07
C ARG A 64 -11.68 -4.46 0.86
N LYS A 65 -11.97 -3.99 2.07
CA LYS A 65 -12.61 -4.79 3.13
C LYS A 65 -11.88 -6.15 3.32
N GLY A 66 -10.55 -6.14 3.25
CA GLY A 66 -9.70 -7.33 3.38
C GLY A 66 -9.67 -8.27 2.17
N LYS A 67 -10.33 -7.94 1.05
CA LYS A 67 -10.35 -8.78 -0.16
C LYS A 67 -9.58 -8.12 -1.31
N PRO A 68 -8.80 -8.89 -2.08
CA PRO A 68 -8.21 -8.38 -3.31
C PRO A 68 -9.31 -7.93 -4.26
N VAL A 69 -9.14 -6.75 -4.84
CA VAL A 69 -10.08 -6.16 -5.79
C VAL A 69 -9.37 -5.85 -7.10
N ASP A 70 -10.17 -5.76 -8.15
CA ASP A 70 -9.71 -5.34 -9.46
C ASP A 70 -9.10 -3.92 -9.41
N PRO A 71 -7.88 -3.72 -9.95
CA PRO A 71 -7.19 -2.44 -9.90
C PRO A 71 -7.85 -1.34 -10.77
N GLU A 72 -8.72 -1.67 -11.71
CA GLU A 72 -9.37 -0.65 -12.56
C GLU A 72 -10.72 -0.18 -12.00
N GLY A 73 -11.40 -1.03 -11.23
CA GLY A 73 -12.76 -0.78 -10.75
C GLY A 73 -12.92 -0.31 -9.30
N PHE A 74 -11.86 -0.18 -8.51
CA PHE A 74 -12.00 0.16 -7.09
C PHE A 74 -12.26 1.65 -6.84
N ALA A 75 -13.13 1.94 -5.87
CA ALA A 75 -13.46 3.28 -5.40
C ALA A 75 -13.63 3.32 -3.88
N GLY A 76 -13.38 4.49 -3.29
CA GLY A 76 -13.42 4.70 -1.84
C GLY A 76 -12.16 4.23 -1.14
N VAL A 77 -12.28 3.79 0.11
CA VAL A 77 -11.17 3.32 0.94
C VAL A 77 -10.61 2.01 0.40
N TYR A 78 -9.30 1.98 0.16
CA TYR A 78 -8.53 0.82 -0.27
C TYR A 78 -7.22 0.75 0.51
N ARG A 79 -6.62 -0.44 0.53
CA ARG A 79 -5.29 -0.67 1.08
C ARG A 79 -4.39 -1.33 0.05
N LEU A 80 -3.10 -1.15 0.22
CA LEU A 80 -2.05 -1.66 -0.64
C LEU A 80 -1.25 -2.69 0.16
N ASP A 81 -1.02 -3.85 -0.44
CA ASP A 81 -0.25 -4.93 0.18
C ASP A 81 0.56 -5.66 -0.90
N VAL A 82 1.54 -6.46 -0.50
CA VAL A 82 2.24 -7.34 -1.43
C VAL A 82 1.47 -8.65 -1.62
N PRO A 83 1.60 -9.33 -2.78
CA PRO A 83 1.03 -10.67 -2.97
C PRO A 83 1.47 -11.61 -1.85
N ARG A 84 0.60 -12.55 -1.45
CA ARG A 84 0.92 -13.52 -0.39
C ARG A 84 2.19 -14.32 -0.66
N ASP A 85 2.45 -14.66 -1.92
CA ASP A 85 3.70 -15.32 -2.33
C ASP A 85 4.93 -14.45 -2.05
N SER A 86 4.83 -13.14 -2.31
CA SER A 86 5.87 -12.15 -1.98
C SER A 86 5.99 -11.91 -0.46
N HIS A 87 4.87 -11.91 0.27
CA HIS A 87 4.86 -11.83 1.74
C HIS A 87 5.55 -13.06 2.37
N LYS A 88 5.39 -14.24 1.76
CA LYS A 88 6.06 -15.48 2.22
C LYS A 88 7.57 -15.45 1.95
N ALA A 89 8.01 -14.85 0.85
CA ALA A 89 9.44 -14.66 0.58
C ALA A 89 10.11 -13.75 1.62
N ALA A 90 9.43 -12.70 2.07
CA ALA A 90 9.90 -11.84 3.16
C ALA A 90 9.78 -12.52 4.55
N ALA A 91 8.72 -13.29 4.79
CA ALA A 91 8.48 -13.99 6.05
C ALA A 91 9.36 -15.24 6.25
N ALA A 92 9.88 -15.87 5.18
CA ALA A 92 10.83 -16.98 5.30
C ALA A 92 12.22 -16.56 5.85
N ALA A 93 12.46 -15.25 6.04
CA ALA A 93 13.60 -14.71 6.78
C ALA A 93 13.27 -14.39 8.26
N SER A 94 12.01 -14.55 8.69
CA SER A 94 11.51 -14.29 10.04
C SER A 94 10.37 -15.27 10.36
N ASP A 95 10.69 -16.56 10.48
CA ASP A 95 9.75 -17.59 10.93
C ASP A 95 9.60 -17.48 12.46
N ASP A 96 8.61 -16.72 12.96
CA ASP A 96 7.78 -17.00 14.15
C ASP A 96 6.73 -15.87 14.38
N ALA A 97 5.51 -16.28 14.74
CA ALA A 97 4.43 -15.51 15.39
C ALA A 97 3.33 -14.76 14.59
N ALA A 98 2.09 -15.07 15.02
CA ALA A 98 0.78 -14.40 14.86
C ALA A 98 0.09 -14.55 13.50
N ALA A 99 -0.83 -15.50 13.28
CA ALA A 99 -2.12 -15.70 13.98
C ALA A 99 -2.95 -14.40 14.10
N ASP A 100 -4.01 -14.36 13.29
CA ASP A 100 -5.27 -13.61 13.48
C ASP A 100 -5.18 -12.21 14.13
N ALA A 101 -5.30 -11.16 13.31
CA ALA A 101 -5.64 -9.83 13.79
C ALA A 101 -6.66 -9.18 12.86
N VAL A 102 -7.93 -9.42 13.20
CA VAL A 102 -8.99 -8.40 13.27
C VAL A 102 -8.67 -7.09 12.54
N ALA A 103 -9.29 -6.88 11.37
CA ALA A 103 -9.47 -5.53 10.86
C ALA A 103 -10.53 -4.83 11.72
N GLY A 104 -10.14 -4.53 12.95
CA GLY A 104 -10.87 -3.65 13.86
C GLY A 104 -10.90 -2.25 13.24
N THR A 105 -12.14 -1.79 13.04
CA THR A 105 -12.74 -0.51 13.47
C THR A 105 -11.93 0.80 13.45
N ASP A 106 -12.69 1.89 13.33
CA ASP A 106 -12.37 3.34 13.34
C ASP A 106 -12.12 3.95 11.96
N ASP A 107 -12.88 4.93 11.46
CA ASP A 107 -13.90 5.85 12.03
C ASP A 107 -14.94 6.19 10.93
#